data_AF-A0A7W1C720-F1
#
_entry.id   AF-A0A7W1C720-F1
#
_cell.length_a   1.000
_cell.length_b   1.000
_cell.length_c   1.000
_cell.angle_alpha   90.00
_cell.angle_beta   90.00
_cell.angle_gamma   90.00
#
_symmetry.space_group_name_H-M   'P 1'
#
loop_
_entity.id
_entity.type
_entity.pdbx_description
1 polymer ?
#
loop_
_entity_poly.entity_id
_entity_poly.type
_entity_poly.pdbx_seq_one_letter_code
_entity_poly.pdbx_strand_id
1 'polypeptide(L)'
;MTPHPFTDIDRLCVNALRALSIDLPQAAESGHPGHPLGASPMAYVLWQRHLAHSPKDPAWPDRDRYVLSAGHGSALLYALLNITGYDLPMSELERFRQWESMTPGHPERFMTPGVEATTGPLGQGCTNAVGMAMAERWLAHHFNRPGFPIVDHHTYAILSDGDIMEGVSSEASAIAAFYDLGKLIFLYDRNHVTLDGPARQSMDEDVGKRYEAYGWQV
;
A
#
# COMPACT_ATOMS: atom_id res chain seq x y z
N MET A 1 19.68 -15.30 2.70
CA MET A 1 20.32 -14.28 1.85
C MET A 1 20.97 -13.25 2.76
N THR A 2 22.23 -12.90 2.53
CA THR A 2 22.85 -11.74 3.18
C THR A 2 22.09 -10.47 2.77
N PRO A 3 21.68 -9.61 3.72
CA PRO A 3 21.00 -8.37 3.35
C PRO A 3 21.95 -7.53 2.50
N HIS A 4 21.55 -7.24 1.26
CA HIS A 4 22.28 -6.27 0.44
C HIS A 4 22.25 -4.93 1.19
N PRO A 5 23.40 -4.31 1.48
CA PRO A 5 23.41 -3.02 2.16
C PRO A 5 22.66 -1.98 1.32
N PHE A 6 22.02 -1.02 1.98
CA PHE A 6 21.44 0.12 1.27
C PHE A 6 22.55 1.01 0.70
N THR A 7 22.40 1.43 -0.55
CA THR A 7 23.40 2.24 -1.27
C THR A 7 22.90 3.64 -1.58
N ASP A 8 23.77 4.48 -2.16
CA ASP A 8 23.39 5.80 -2.65
C ASP A 8 22.35 5.76 -3.76
N ILE A 9 22.32 4.69 -4.56
CA ILE A 9 21.29 4.48 -5.58
C ILE A 9 19.93 4.24 -4.94
N ASP A 10 19.86 3.48 -3.84
CA ASP A 10 18.59 3.26 -3.13
C ASP A 10 18.03 4.58 -2.58
N ARG A 11 18.91 5.42 -2.03
CA ARG A 11 18.55 6.77 -1.59
C ARG A 11 18.10 7.67 -2.75
N LEU A 12 18.75 7.57 -3.92
CA LEU A 12 18.33 8.28 -5.12
C LEU A 12 16.94 7.83 -5.57
N CYS A 13 16.65 6.53 -5.57
CA CYS A 13 15.32 6.00 -5.91
C CYS A 13 14.23 6.49 -4.95
N VAL A 14 14.50 6.49 -3.63
CA VAL A 14 13.59 7.09 -2.64
C VAL A 14 13.33 8.57 -2.95
N ASN A 15 14.38 9.33 -3.29
CA ASN A 15 14.22 10.73 -3.64
C ASN A 15 13.52 10.94 -4.99
N ALA A 16 13.66 10.02 -5.95
CA ALA A 16 12.91 10.05 -7.20
C ALA A 16 11.40 9.86 -6.93
N LEU A 17 11.02 8.93 -6.05
CA LEU A 17 9.63 8.77 -5.62
C LEU A 17 9.08 10.04 -4.96
N ARG A 18 9.89 10.68 -4.10
CA ARG A 18 9.53 11.96 -3.48
C ARG A 18 9.35 13.08 -4.49
N ALA A 19 10.31 13.24 -5.40
CA ALA A 19 10.30 14.30 -6.41
C ALA A 19 9.08 14.18 -7.31
N LEU A 20 8.82 12.99 -7.89
CA LEU A 20 7.61 12.73 -8.65
C LEU A 20 6.36 13.04 -7.81
N SER A 21 6.29 12.56 -6.57
CA SER A 21 5.11 12.79 -5.72
C SER A 21 4.89 14.25 -5.29
N ILE A 22 5.87 15.14 -5.48
CA ILE A 22 5.71 16.60 -5.37
C ILE A 22 5.27 17.19 -6.71
N ASP A 23 5.95 16.81 -7.79
CA ASP A 23 5.78 17.42 -9.11
C ASP A 23 4.40 17.09 -9.70
N LEU A 24 3.86 15.88 -9.50
CA LEU A 24 2.56 15.49 -10.05
C LEU A 24 1.41 16.32 -9.47
N PRO A 25 1.24 16.43 -8.13
CA PRO A 25 0.25 17.35 -7.57
C PRO A 25 0.47 18.82 -7.95
N GLN A 26 1.73 19.25 -8.04
CA GLN A 26 2.08 20.63 -8.38
C GLN A 26 1.64 20.97 -9.82
N ALA A 27 1.91 20.09 -10.78
CA ALA A 27 1.50 20.27 -12.17
C ALA A 27 -0.03 20.21 -12.35
N ALA A 28 -0.71 19.42 -11.53
CA ALA A 28 -2.17 19.29 -11.54
C ALA A 28 -2.89 20.39 -10.73
N GLU A 29 -2.15 21.25 -10.01
CA GLU A 29 -2.67 22.18 -9.00
C GLU A 29 -3.61 21.50 -7.98
N SER A 30 -3.41 20.20 -7.73
CA SER A 30 -4.30 19.36 -6.94
C SER A 30 -3.59 18.07 -6.50
N GLY A 31 -3.68 17.72 -5.22
CA GLY A 31 -3.19 16.44 -4.70
C GLY A 31 -2.60 16.52 -3.30
N HIS A 32 -2.00 15.42 -2.85
CA HIS A 32 -1.51 15.26 -1.48
C HIS A 32 -0.02 14.90 -1.48
N PRO A 33 0.90 15.88 -1.37
CA PRO A 33 2.33 15.61 -1.39
C PRO A 33 2.86 15.08 -0.04
N GLY A 34 2.19 15.37 1.08
CA GLY A 34 2.69 15.08 2.43
C GLY A 34 2.96 13.59 2.71
N HIS A 35 1.92 12.76 2.59
CA HIS A 35 2.03 11.31 2.82
C HIS A 35 3.10 10.64 1.94
N PRO A 36 3.13 10.86 0.61
CA PRO A 36 4.21 10.34 -0.24
C PRO A 36 5.62 10.64 0.25
N LEU A 37 5.89 11.83 0.79
CA LEU A 37 7.23 12.22 1.24
C LEU A 37 7.71 11.39 2.45
N GLY A 38 6.81 11.16 3.40
CA GLY A 38 7.05 10.35 4.59
C GLY A 38 7.12 8.85 4.28
N ALA A 39 6.17 8.36 3.47
CA ALA A 39 6.01 6.95 3.16
C ALA A 39 6.99 6.39 2.11
N SER A 40 7.64 7.25 1.31
CA SER A 40 8.55 6.82 0.22
C SER A 40 9.62 5.81 0.65
N PRO A 41 10.33 5.95 1.80
CA PRO A 41 11.31 4.96 2.23
C PRO A 41 10.71 3.58 2.50
N MET A 42 9.61 3.49 3.24
CA MET A 42 8.98 2.19 3.52
C MET A 42 8.39 1.54 2.27
N ALA A 43 7.79 2.35 1.38
CA ALA A 43 7.24 1.85 0.14
C ALA A 43 8.35 1.37 -0.81
N TYR A 44 9.47 2.10 -0.91
CA TYR A 44 10.65 1.68 -1.67
C TYR A 44 11.20 0.34 -1.17
N VAL A 45 11.40 0.21 0.16
CA VAL A 45 11.91 -1.04 0.75
C VAL A 45 10.97 -2.20 0.45
N LEU A 46 9.67 -2.02 0.66
CA LEU A 46 8.67 -3.03 0.36
C LEU A 46 8.75 -3.46 -1.11
N TRP A 47 8.60 -2.52 -2.05
CA TRP A 47 8.50 -2.82 -3.47
C TRP A 47 9.78 -3.40 -4.07
N GLN A 48 10.95 -2.95 -3.63
CA GLN A 48 12.22 -3.38 -4.22
C GLN A 48 12.79 -4.66 -3.58
N ARG A 49 12.45 -4.95 -2.33
CA ARG A 49 13.14 -6.01 -1.56
C ARG A 49 12.23 -7.11 -1.04
N HIS A 50 10.94 -6.85 -0.91
CA HIS A 50 10.01 -7.78 -0.25
C HIS A 50 8.84 -8.19 -1.13
N LEU A 51 8.35 -7.30 -2.00
CA LEU A 51 7.19 -7.56 -2.84
C LEU A 51 7.56 -8.48 -4.02
N ALA A 52 6.98 -9.66 -4.07
CA ALA A 52 7.03 -10.55 -5.23
C ALA A 52 5.99 -10.10 -6.25
N HIS A 53 6.41 -9.37 -7.29
CA HIS A 53 5.52 -8.87 -8.32
C HIS A 53 6.16 -8.91 -9.71
N SER A 54 5.33 -8.85 -10.75
CA SER A 54 5.76 -8.80 -12.15
C SER A 54 5.11 -7.62 -12.85
N PRO A 55 5.83 -6.51 -13.10
CA PRO A 55 5.31 -5.37 -13.85
C PRO A 55 4.85 -5.73 -15.27
N LYS A 56 5.46 -6.77 -15.86
CA LYS A 56 5.10 -7.30 -17.19
C LYS A 56 3.89 -8.23 -17.17
N ASP A 57 3.53 -8.75 -15.99
CA ASP A 57 2.33 -9.55 -15.79
C ASP A 57 1.64 -9.15 -14.47
N PRO A 58 0.95 -7.99 -14.44
CA PRO A 58 0.14 -7.59 -13.30
C PRO A 58 -1.01 -8.53 -13.01
N ALA A 59 -1.29 -9.52 -13.86
CA ALA A 59 -2.34 -10.51 -13.68
C ALA A 59 -1.83 -11.82 -13.06
N TRP A 60 -0.50 -11.99 -12.86
CA TRP A 60 0.10 -13.19 -12.25
C TRP A 60 -0.68 -13.59 -10.98
N PRO A 61 -1.32 -14.79 -10.96
CA PRO A 61 -2.22 -15.16 -9.88
C PRO A 61 -1.58 -15.29 -8.50
N ASP A 62 -0.28 -15.53 -8.38
CA ASP A 62 0.41 -15.74 -7.10
C ASP A 62 1.44 -14.65 -6.78
N ARG A 63 1.29 -13.46 -7.38
CA ARG A 63 2.04 -12.27 -6.95
C ARG A 63 1.57 -11.83 -5.56
N ASP A 64 2.45 -11.19 -4.81
CA ASP A 64 2.09 -10.47 -3.61
C ASP A 64 1.09 -9.35 -3.94
N ARG A 65 0.18 -9.08 -3.00
CA ARG A 65 -0.78 -7.98 -3.12
C ARG A 65 -0.27 -6.77 -2.38
N TYR A 66 -0.36 -5.61 -2.99
CA TYR A 66 -0.10 -4.33 -2.35
C TYR A 66 -1.34 -3.44 -2.42
N VAL A 67 -1.82 -2.99 -1.26
CA VAL A 67 -2.94 -2.05 -1.14
C VAL A 67 -2.47 -0.76 -0.48
N LEU A 68 -2.57 0.36 -1.20
CA LEU A 68 -2.44 1.68 -0.58
C LEU A 68 -3.77 2.06 0.08
N SER A 69 -3.94 1.74 1.37
CA SER A 69 -5.18 2.08 2.10
C SER A 69 -5.36 3.59 2.26
N ALA A 70 -4.25 4.27 2.55
CA ALA A 70 -4.13 5.72 2.51
C ALA A 70 -4.17 6.25 1.07
N GLY A 71 -5.30 6.04 0.38
CA GLY A 71 -5.45 6.27 -1.06
C GLY A 71 -5.16 7.72 -1.50
N HIS A 72 -5.21 8.67 -0.58
CA HIS A 72 -4.83 10.06 -0.86
C HIS A 72 -3.35 10.18 -1.29
N GLY A 73 -2.48 9.25 -0.90
CA GLY A 73 -1.09 9.13 -1.31
C GLY A 73 -0.87 8.56 -2.73
N SER A 74 -1.88 8.64 -3.60
CA SER A 74 -1.90 8.05 -4.95
C SER A 74 -0.69 8.39 -5.82
N ALA A 75 -0.16 9.62 -5.71
CA ALA A 75 1.04 10.03 -6.44
C ALA A 75 2.25 9.11 -6.17
N LEU A 76 2.41 8.62 -4.93
CA LEU A 76 3.45 7.65 -4.58
C LEU A 76 3.25 6.31 -5.29
N LEU A 77 2.02 5.79 -5.29
CA LEU A 77 1.69 4.53 -5.96
C LEU A 77 1.96 4.63 -7.46
N TYR A 78 1.55 5.73 -8.10
CA TYR A 78 1.79 5.90 -9.53
C TYR A 78 3.29 6.05 -9.86
N ALA A 79 4.05 6.76 -9.02
CA ALA A 79 5.50 6.83 -9.15
C ALA A 79 6.17 5.44 -8.99
N LEU A 80 5.71 4.62 -8.04
CA LEU A 80 6.19 3.23 -7.87
C LEU A 80 5.90 2.38 -9.10
N LEU A 81 4.66 2.42 -9.60
CA LEU A 81 4.24 1.66 -10.79
C LEU A 81 5.07 2.05 -12.02
N ASN A 82 5.27 3.35 -12.24
CA ASN A 82 6.10 3.86 -13.34
C ASN A 82 7.56 3.39 -13.22
N ILE A 83 8.22 3.64 -12.08
CA ILE A 83 9.65 3.33 -11.90
C ILE A 83 9.91 1.83 -11.91
N THR A 84 8.97 1.01 -11.43
CA THR A 84 9.10 -0.44 -11.47
C THR A 84 8.75 -1.05 -12.83
N GLY A 85 8.25 -0.25 -13.78
CA GLY A 85 8.05 -0.66 -15.17
C GLY A 85 6.70 -1.31 -15.47
N TYR A 86 5.66 -0.96 -14.71
CA TYR A 86 4.29 -1.24 -15.12
C TYR A 86 3.94 -0.43 -16.37
N ASP A 87 2.85 -0.80 -17.04
CA ASP A 87 2.30 -0.06 -18.18
C ASP A 87 1.62 1.24 -17.73
N LEU A 88 2.44 2.14 -17.18
CA LEU A 88 2.07 3.48 -16.72
C LEU A 88 3.20 4.45 -17.10
N PRO A 89 3.23 4.94 -18.35
CA PRO A 89 4.32 5.77 -18.86
C PRO A 89 4.36 7.15 -18.19
N MET A 90 5.49 7.85 -18.30
CA MET A 90 5.66 9.20 -17.74
C MET A 90 4.58 10.18 -18.22
N SER A 91 4.14 10.05 -19.48
CA SER A 91 3.07 10.87 -20.05
C SER A 91 1.73 10.74 -19.32
N GLU A 92 1.47 9.60 -18.67
CA GLU A 92 0.27 9.43 -17.81
C GLU A 92 0.49 10.05 -16.43
N LEU A 93 1.71 10.02 -15.89
CA LEU A 93 2.02 10.73 -14.65
C LEU A 93 1.85 12.24 -14.82
N GLU A 94 2.35 12.81 -15.92
CA GLU A 94 2.18 14.22 -16.28
C GLU A 94 0.71 14.65 -16.41
N ARG A 95 -0.19 13.67 -16.58
CA ARG A 95 -1.66 13.85 -16.62
C ARG A 95 -2.34 13.50 -15.29
N PHE A 96 -1.62 13.54 -14.17
CA PHE A 96 -2.19 13.31 -12.84
C PHE A 96 -3.45 14.15 -12.60
N ARG A 97 -4.54 13.48 -12.17
CA ARG A 97 -5.87 14.08 -11.92
C ARG A 97 -6.54 14.76 -13.13
N GLN A 98 -6.03 14.54 -14.33
CA GLN A 98 -6.65 15.07 -15.54
C GLN A 98 -7.73 14.12 -16.08
N TRP A 99 -8.67 14.66 -16.85
CA TRP A 99 -9.71 13.87 -17.50
C TRP A 99 -9.09 12.74 -18.36
N GLU A 100 -9.67 11.54 -18.25
CA GLU A 100 -9.24 10.33 -18.97
C GLU A 100 -7.76 9.92 -18.76
N SER A 101 -7.11 10.40 -17.70
CA SER A 101 -5.78 9.89 -17.35
C SER A 101 -5.88 8.57 -16.60
N MET A 102 -4.81 7.78 -16.67
CA MET A 102 -4.66 6.55 -15.88
C MET A 102 -4.18 6.84 -14.45
N THR A 103 -4.17 8.10 -14.03
CA THR A 103 -3.62 8.58 -12.75
C THR A 103 -4.65 9.45 -12.01
N PRO A 104 -5.83 8.89 -11.67
CA PRO A 104 -6.88 9.62 -10.97
C PRO A 104 -6.45 10.05 -9.56
N GLY A 105 -7.20 10.97 -8.95
CA GLY A 105 -6.82 11.57 -7.67
C GLY A 105 -6.68 10.61 -6.50
N HIS A 106 -7.38 9.48 -6.57
CA HIS A 106 -7.24 8.31 -5.70
C HIS A 106 -7.16 7.05 -6.58
N PRO A 107 -6.53 5.95 -6.13
CA PRO A 107 -6.33 4.77 -6.96
C PRO A 107 -7.66 4.15 -7.39
N GLU A 108 -7.76 3.75 -8.66
CA GLU A 108 -8.92 3.05 -9.23
C GLU A 108 -8.47 1.75 -9.89
N ARG A 109 -8.87 0.59 -9.32
CA ARG A 109 -8.40 -0.75 -9.73
C ARG A 109 -8.61 -1.05 -11.21
N PHE A 110 -9.72 -0.58 -11.78
CA PHE A 110 -10.10 -0.90 -13.16
C PHE A 110 -9.40 -0.01 -14.18
N MET A 111 -8.69 1.04 -13.75
CA MET A 111 -8.13 2.07 -14.62
C MET A 111 -6.61 1.92 -14.76
N THR A 112 -5.91 1.68 -13.66
CA THR A 112 -4.44 1.75 -13.63
C THR A 112 -3.83 0.36 -13.42
N PRO A 113 -2.99 -0.17 -14.33
CA PRO A 113 -2.30 -1.44 -14.15
C PRO A 113 -1.47 -1.45 -12.87
N GLY A 114 -1.62 -2.51 -12.07
CA GLY A 114 -0.93 -2.68 -10.79
C GLY A 114 -1.62 -2.04 -9.58
N VAL A 115 -2.76 -1.37 -9.76
CA VAL A 115 -3.61 -0.96 -8.63
C VAL A 115 -4.52 -2.12 -8.23
N GLU A 116 -4.31 -2.67 -7.03
CA GLU A 116 -5.04 -3.86 -6.55
C GLU A 116 -6.48 -3.56 -6.10
N ALA A 117 -6.72 -2.36 -5.56
CA ALA A 117 -8.01 -1.96 -5.02
C ALA A 117 -8.27 -0.48 -5.27
N THR A 118 -9.53 -0.13 -5.51
CA THR A 118 -9.96 1.27 -5.46
C THR A 118 -9.97 1.72 -4.00
N THR A 119 -9.17 2.71 -3.66
CA THR A 119 -9.05 3.25 -2.30
C THR A 119 -9.26 4.76 -2.32
N GLY A 120 -9.48 5.37 -1.15
CA GLY A 120 -9.88 6.77 -1.03
C GLY A 120 -10.73 6.98 0.22
N PRO A 121 -11.85 6.25 0.35
CA PRO A 121 -12.52 6.09 1.63
C PRO A 121 -11.58 5.37 2.62
N LEU A 122 -11.17 6.05 3.67
CA LEU A 122 -10.22 5.54 4.65
C LEU A 122 -10.74 4.26 5.32
N GLY A 123 -9.83 3.36 5.70
CA GLY A 123 -10.15 2.07 6.32
C GLY A 123 -10.63 0.98 5.35
N GLN A 124 -11.16 1.33 4.18
CA GLN A 124 -11.63 0.33 3.21
C GLN A 124 -10.48 -0.44 2.55
N GLY A 125 -9.34 0.20 2.31
CA GLY A 125 -8.19 -0.45 1.68
C GLY A 125 -7.58 -1.56 2.54
N CYS A 126 -7.35 -1.30 3.83
CA CYS A 126 -6.85 -2.32 4.75
C CYS A 126 -7.87 -3.44 4.98
N THR A 127 -9.17 -3.11 4.97
CA THR A 127 -10.25 -4.11 5.01
C THR A 127 -10.24 -5.01 3.77
N ASN A 128 -10.06 -4.43 2.58
CA ASN A 128 -9.88 -5.20 1.34
C ASN A 128 -8.64 -6.12 1.43
N ALA A 129 -7.54 -5.63 2.00
CA ALA A 129 -6.33 -6.42 2.20
C ALA A 129 -6.56 -7.61 3.15
N VAL A 130 -7.36 -7.45 4.21
CA VAL A 130 -7.79 -8.58 5.06
C VAL A 130 -8.53 -9.63 4.22
N GLY A 131 -9.49 -9.21 3.38
CA GLY A 131 -10.20 -10.10 2.47
C GLY A 131 -9.29 -10.83 1.47
N MET A 132 -8.29 -10.14 0.92
CA MET A 132 -7.29 -10.73 0.03
C MET A 132 -6.46 -11.81 0.74
N ALA A 133 -6.01 -11.55 1.98
CA ALA A 133 -5.27 -12.52 2.79
C ALA A 133 -6.13 -13.73 3.19
N MET A 134 -7.42 -13.52 3.50
CA MET A 134 -8.36 -14.62 3.73
C MET A 134 -8.52 -15.50 2.48
N ALA A 135 -8.62 -14.89 1.30
CA ALA A 135 -8.73 -15.61 0.03
C ALA A 135 -7.46 -16.42 -0.27
N GLU A 136 -6.28 -15.84 -0.09
CA GLU A 136 -4.99 -16.55 -0.22
C GLU A 136 -4.96 -17.79 0.67
N ARG A 137 -5.25 -17.64 1.97
CA ARG A 137 -5.22 -18.76 2.93
C ARG A 137 -6.19 -19.86 2.55
N TRP A 138 -7.40 -19.49 2.13
CA TRP A 138 -8.42 -20.45 1.71
C TRP A 138 -7.98 -21.21 0.44
N LEU A 139 -7.47 -20.49 -0.56
CA LEU A 139 -6.98 -21.08 -1.81
C LEU A 139 -5.77 -21.98 -1.59
N ALA A 140 -4.81 -21.54 -0.77
CA ALA A 140 -3.65 -22.33 -0.38
C ALA A 140 -4.08 -23.64 0.30
N HIS A 141 -5.02 -23.57 1.25
CA HIS A 141 -5.55 -24.77 1.91
C HIS A 141 -6.26 -25.71 0.93
N HIS A 142 -7.02 -25.18 -0.02
CA HIS A 142 -7.80 -25.96 -0.96
C HIS A 142 -6.93 -26.63 -2.04
N PHE A 143 -5.96 -25.91 -2.59
CA PHE A 143 -5.24 -26.30 -3.80
C PHE A 143 -3.81 -26.77 -3.58
N ASN A 144 -3.10 -26.33 -2.53
CA ASN A 144 -1.71 -26.75 -2.33
C ASN A 144 -1.63 -28.26 -2.02
N ARG A 145 -0.52 -28.87 -2.43
CA ARG A 145 -0.19 -30.29 -2.16
C ARG A 145 1.27 -30.39 -1.67
N PRO A 146 1.67 -31.50 -1.04
CA PRO A 146 3.06 -31.69 -0.63
C PRO A 146 4.02 -31.51 -1.82
N GLY A 147 4.95 -30.55 -1.71
CA GLY A 147 5.89 -30.19 -2.78
C GLY A 147 5.34 -29.25 -3.87
N PHE A 148 4.08 -28.81 -3.77
CA PHE A 148 3.43 -27.93 -4.75
C PHE A 148 2.64 -26.80 -4.06
N PRO A 149 3.32 -25.77 -3.52
CA PRO A 149 2.69 -24.56 -2.99
C PRO A 149 2.35 -23.63 -4.15
N ILE A 150 1.21 -23.86 -4.81
CA ILE A 150 0.80 -23.08 -6.00
C ILE A 150 0.10 -21.76 -5.65
N VAL A 151 -0.31 -21.61 -4.39
CA VAL A 151 -0.76 -20.35 -3.79
C VAL A 151 0.06 -20.12 -2.52
N ASP A 152 0.95 -19.14 -2.55
CA ASP A 152 1.87 -18.85 -1.43
C ASP A 152 2.37 -17.40 -1.46
N HIS A 153 1.47 -16.42 -1.42
CA HIS A 153 1.82 -14.99 -1.51
C HIS A 153 1.42 -14.20 -0.25
N HIS A 154 2.06 -13.05 -0.08
CA HIS A 154 1.76 -12.09 0.97
C HIS A 154 0.74 -11.04 0.52
N THR A 155 0.11 -10.42 1.51
CA THR A 155 -0.70 -9.22 1.32
C THR A 155 -0.14 -8.10 2.19
N TYR A 156 0.17 -6.98 1.56
CA TYR A 156 0.69 -5.77 2.20
C TYR A 156 -0.32 -4.64 2.09
N ALA A 157 -0.44 -3.83 3.15
CA ALA A 157 -1.12 -2.55 3.05
C ALA A 157 -0.36 -1.42 3.75
N ILE A 158 -0.34 -0.24 3.13
CA ILE A 158 0.12 1.00 3.76
C ILE A 158 -1.09 1.77 4.30
N LEU A 159 -1.08 2.06 5.59
CA LEU A 159 -2.15 2.73 6.33
C LEU A 159 -1.67 4.09 6.85
N SER A 160 -2.61 5.02 6.98
CA SER A 160 -2.45 6.32 7.65
C SER A 160 -3.17 6.35 9.00
N ASP A 161 -2.96 7.42 9.78
CA ASP A 161 -3.75 7.68 11.00
C ASP A 161 -5.27 7.63 10.73
N GLY A 162 -5.70 8.13 9.58
CA GLY A 162 -7.10 8.12 9.16
C GLY A 162 -7.66 6.70 8.97
N ASP A 163 -6.87 5.77 8.43
CA ASP A 163 -7.29 4.37 8.33
C ASP A 163 -7.44 3.73 9.71
N ILE A 164 -6.52 4.05 10.64
CA ILE A 164 -6.49 3.50 12.00
C ILE A 164 -7.67 4.01 12.84
N MET A 165 -8.15 5.23 12.60
CA MET A 165 -9.30 5.83 13.28
C MET A 165 -10.65 5.26 12.82
N GLU A 166 -10.76 4.74 11.60
CA GLU A 166 -12.01 4.22 11.05
C GLU A 166 -12.45 2.91 11.71
N GLY A 167 -13.71 2.82 12.12
CA GLY A 167 -14.23 1.64 12.84
C GLY A 167 -14.10 0.34 12.03
N VAL A 168 -14.25 0.42 10.70
CA VAL A 168 -14.14 -0.74 9.80
C VAL A 168 -12.75 -1.37 9.85
N SER A 169 -11.69 -0.58 10.05
CA SER A 169 -10.33 -1.14 10.16
C SER A 169 -10.15 -1.93 11.44
N SER A 170 -10.81 -1.51 12.52
CA SER A 170 -10.82 -2.22 13.80
C SER A 170 -11.54 -3.57 13.70
N GLU A 171 -12.70 -3.60 13.03
CA GLU A 171 -13.44 -4.84 12.74
C GLU A 171 -12.59 -5.80 11.90
N ALA A 172 -12.00 -5.31 10.82
CA ALA A 172 -11.18 -6.10 9.92
C ALA A 172 -9.92 -6.65 10.61
N SER A 173 -9.24 -5.82 11.42
CA SER A 173 -8.06 -6.24 12.17
C SER A 173 -8.37 -7.28 13.24
N ALA A 174 -9.51 -7.18 13.92
CA ALA A 174 -9.96 -8.23 14.85
C ALA A 174 -10.23 -9.56 14.13
N ILE A 175 -10.87 -9.51 12.96
CA ILE A 175 -11.11 -10.69 12.11
C ILE A 175 -9.79 -11.31 11.62
N ALA A 176 -8.85 -10.48 11.18
CA ALA A 176 -7.55 -10.94 10.70
C ALA A 176 -6.77 -11.71 11.76
N ALA A 177 -6.81 -11.24 13.01
CA ALA A 177 -6.19 -11.93 14.13
C ALA A 177 -6.95 -13.22 14.49
N PHE A 178 -8.29 -13.18 14.51
CA PHE A 178 -9.10 -14.38 14.76
C PHE A 178 -8.79 -15.54 13.79
N TYR A 179 -8.50 -15.21 12.52
CA TYR A 179 -8.13 -16.19 11.50
C TYR A 179 -6.62 -16.44 11.38
N ASP A 180 -5.79 -15.88 12.27
CA ASP A 180 -4.33 -16.00 12.28
C ASP A 180 -3.69 -15.68 10.91
N LEU A 181 -4.08 -14.59 10.24
CA LEU A 181 -3.63 -14.26 8.88
C LEU A 181 -2.15 -13.84 8.82
N GLY A 182 -1.22 -14.76 9.07
CA GLY A 182 0.23 -14.48 9.22
C GLY A 182 0.97 -14.04 7.95
N LYS A 183 0.31 -14.02 6.79
CA LYS A 183 0.85 -13.44 5.54
C LYS A 183 0.31 -12.04 5.24
N LEU A 184 -0.51 -11.49 6.13
CA LEU A 184 -1.00 -10.11 6.07
C LEU A 184 -0.06 -9.20 6.86
N ILE A 185 0.44 -8.15 6.22
CA ILE A 185 1.40 -7.22 6.82
C ILE A 185 0.90 -5.79 6.61
N PHE A 186 0.67 -5.06 7.69
CA PHE A 186 0.35 -3.64 7.66
C PHE A 186 1.59 -2.80 7.97
N LEU A 187 1.84 -1.81 7.12
CA LEU A 187 2.83 -0.76 7.31
C LEU A 187 2.08 0.53 7.65
N TYR A 188 2.23 1.00 8.88
CA TYR A 188 1.50 2.15 9.39
C TYR A 188 2.39 3.41 9.35
N ASP A 189 2.03 4.39 8.50
CA ASP A 189 2.63 5.73 8.49
C ASP A 189 2.09 6.56 9.66
N ARG A 190 2.63 6.31 10.86
CA ARG A 190 2.33 7.10 12.05
C ARG A 190 3.14 8.40 12.04
N ASN A 191 2.62 9.43 11.37
CA ASN A 191 3.30 10.72 11.21
C ASN A 191 2.77 11.82 12.14
N HIS A 192 1.75 11.53 12.96
CA HIS A 192 1.13 12.43 13.94
C HIS A 192 0.39 13.63 13.33
N VAL A 193 -0.04 13.53 12.07
CA VAL A 193 -0.76 14.58 11.35
C VAL A 193 -2.01 14.00 10.69
N THR A 194 -3.15 14.65 10.93
CA THR A 194 -4.39 14.44 10.19
C THR A 194 -4.68 15.69 9.33
N LEU A 195 -5.76 15.65 8.54
CA LEU A 195 -6.15 16.78 7.69
C LEU A 195 -6.33 18.08 8.49
N ASP A 196 -7.00 18.00 9.65
CA ASP A 196 -7.32 19.17 10.48
C ASP A 196 -6.14 19.68 11.32
N GLY A 197 -5.04 18.92 11.43
CA GLY A 197 -3.86 19.33 12.18
C GLY A 197 -3.18 18.19 12.93
N PRO A 198 -2.58 18.47 14.11
CA PRO A 198 -1.89 17.44 14.89
C PRO A 198 -2.85 16.32 15.32
N ALA A 199 -2.49 15.06 15.01
CA ALA A 199 -3.34 13.89 15.29
C ALA A 199 -3.75 13.77 16.76
N ARG A 200 -2.88 14.21 17.69
CA ARG A 200 -3.16 14.23 19.15
C ARG A 200 -4.43 14.99 19.57
N GLN A 201 -4.99 15.82 18.68
CA GLN A 201 -6.25 16.53 18.96
C GLN A 201 -7.48 15.63 18.81
N SER A 202 -7.37 14.51 18.08
CA SER A 202 -8.46 13.57 17.81
C SER A 202 -8.09 12.10 18.06
N MET A 203 -6.81 11.80 18.31
CA MET A 203 -6.27 10.45 18.49
C MET A 203 -5.10 10.46 19.48
N ASP A 204 -5.25 9.79 20.62
CA ASP A 204 -4.21 9.64 21.64
C ASP A 204 -4.11 8.18 22.16
N GLU A 205 -4.61 7.24 21.37
CA GLU A 205 -4.57 5.81 21.74
C GLU A 205 -3.19 5.19 21.54
N ASP A 206 -2.96 4.10 22.26
CA ASP A 206 -1.84 3.19 22.02
C ASP A 206 -2.25 2.15 20.96
N VAL A 207 -2.02 2.50 19.69
CA VAL A 207 -2.34 1.65 18.53
C VAL A 207 -1.64 0.29 18.66
N GLY A 208 -0.40 0.27 19.14
CA GLY A 208 0.35 -0.97 19.31
C GLY A 208 -0.34 -1.91 20.28
N LYS A 209 -0.71 -1.43 21.47
CA LYS A 209 -1.48 -2.22 22.44
C LYS A 209 -2.85 -2.65 21.92
N ARG A 210 -3.52 -1.84 21.11
CA ARG A 210 -4.80 -2.23 20.49
C ARG A 210 -4.61 -3.40 19.52
N TYR A 211 -3.57 -3.37 18.71
CA TYR A 211 -3.24 -4.47 17.80
C TYR A 211 -2.72 -5.72 18.53
N GLU A 212 -1.91 -5.57 19.58
CA GLU A 212 -1.55 -6.67 20.48
C GLU A 212 -2.80 -7.32 21.11
N ALA A 213 -3.78 -6.50 21.52
CA ALA A 213 -5.04 -6.99 22.10
C ALA A 213 -5.93 -7.72 21.08
N TYR A 214 -5.87 -7.38 19.80
CA TYR A 214 -6.48 -8.19 18.75
C TYR A 214 -5.76 -9.54 18.58
N GLY A 215 -4.45 -9.59 18.83
CA GLY A 215 -3.59 -10.77 18.62
C GLY A 215 -2.59 -10.61 17.46
N TRP A 216 -2.34 -9.39 17.00
CA TRP A 216 -1.33 -9.12 15.99
C TRP A 216 0.08 -9.14 16.57
N GLN A 217 1.05 -9.44 15.70
CA GLN A 217 2.45 -9.14 15.97
C GLN A 217 2.70 -7.65 15.71
N VAL A 218 3.21 -6.95 16.72
CA VAL A 218 3.50 -5.50 16.72
C VAL A 218 4.97 -5.27 16.99
#